data_AF-A0A0D0DPC4-F1
#
_entry.id   AF-A0A0D0DPC4-F1
#
_cell.length_a   1.000
_cell.length_b   1.000
_cell.length_c   1.000
_cell.angle_alpha   90.00
_cell.angle_beta   90.00
_cell.angle_gamma   90.00
#
_symmetry.space_group_name_H-M   'P 1'
#
loop_
_entity.id
_entity.type
_entity.pdbx_description
1 polymer ?
#
loop_
_entity_poly.entity_id
_entity_poly.type
_entity_poly.pdbx_seq_one_letter_code
_entity_poly.pdbx_strand_id
1 'polypeptide(L)'
;MSELIQAQGRGGRDGQPAKCIIIPGTNQAKIAIGRDEVDHKGRWFAHDYIHAHGLKQCLRYGLTLYINGTGTKCWDGTTNQLCTVCKANPNKAPSMFILDLHKSPSRMVGGDGILSLSTKRQLDDTAVMAESVFTSAANQSKKRRIKRQEGVMRDVEQMKRALNKIKDNGCAMCLSYRSFHGRHPLQSCHSLDMMQMSFKQYTEWKRGIRYGKGFKGICWKCHVPTCKDLLHPPLEKGMKCEWEDIVIPTVVGIFNNQELRISAQRRFSVRWVTLEELRSWLVVTPIEGHHSHAMDLMMWFIEVFPW
;
A
#
# COMPACT_ATOMS: atom_id res chain seq x y z
N MET A 1 -17.44 14.74 8.95
CA MET A 1 -17.01 13.93 10.11
C MET A 1 -15.58 14.23 10.51
N SER A 2 -14.66 14.27 9.56
CA SER A 2 -13.24 14.58 9.82
C SER A 2 -13.04 15.91 10.57
N GLU A 3 -13.75 16.97 10.19
CA GLU A 3 -13.67 18.29 10.85
C GLU A 3 -14.19 18.23 12.30
N LEU A 4 -15.26 17.47 12.56
CA LEU A 4 -15.80 17.25 13.91
C LEU A 4 -14.79 16.54 14.82
N ILE A 5 -14.19 15.45 14.34
CA ILE A 5 -13.16 14.69 15.07
C ILE A 5 -11.95 15.57 15.36
N GLN A 6 -11.49 16.35 14.36
CA GLN A 6 -10.36 17.26 14.54
C GLN A 6 -10.65 18.35 15.56
N ALA A 7 -11.87 18.90 15.60
CA ALA A 7 -12.27 19.89 16.59
C ALA A 7 -12.28 19.29 18.00
N GLN A 8 -12.85 18.09 18.17
CA GLN A 8 -12.90 17.39 19.45
C GLN A 8 -11.51 16.99 19.96
N GLY A 9 -10.63 16.52 19.07
CA GLY A 9 -9.24 16.13 19.39
C GLY A 9 -8.32 17.29 19.82
N ARG A 10 -8.83 18.51 19.94
CA ARG A 10 -8.11 19.65 20.54
C ARG A 10 -8.26 19.69 22.06
N GLY A 11 -9.32 19.10 22.63
CA GLY A 11 -9.50 19.01 24.07
C GLY A 11 -8.60 17.94 24.69
N GLY A 12 -8.13 18.17 25.92
CA GLY A 12 -7.39 17.18 26.72
C GLY A 12 -5.97 16.87 26.23
N ARG A 13 -5.34 17.81 25.50
CA ARG A 13 -3.95 17.65 25.04
C ARG A 13 -2.91 17.71 26.15
N ASP A 14 -3.30 18.22 27.30
CA ASP A 14 -2.58 18.19 28.58
C ASP A 14 -2.72 16.83 29.31
N GLY A 15 -3.41 15.87 28.71
CA GLY A 15 -3.70 14.57 29.32
C GLY A 15 -4.82 14.59 30.36
N GLN A 16 -5.42 15.76 30.63
CA GLN A 16 -6.51 15.89 31.58
C GLN A 16 -7.86 15.59 30.92
N PRO A 17 -8.86 15.10 31.69
CA PRO A 17 -10.21 14.89 31.19
C PRO A 17 -10.81 16.16 30.58
N ALA A 18 -11.29 16.06 29.34
CA ALA A 18 -11.96 17.16 28.64
C ALA A 18 -13.38 16.78 28.24
N LYS A 19 -14.31 17.75 28.30
CA LYS A 19 -15.69 17.58 27.82
C LYS A 19 -15.82 18.15 26.41
N CYS A 20 -16.30 17.32 25.48
CA CYS A 20 -16.67 17.74 24.14
C CYS A 20 -18.19 17.70 24.01
N ILE A 21 -18.81 18.84 23.72
CA ILE A 21 -20.27 18.97 23.63
C ILE A 21 -20.62 19.32 22.18
N ILE A 22 -21.55 18.57 21.59
CA ILE A 22 -22.15 18.89 20.30
C ILE A 22 -23.55 19.42 20.58
N ILE A 23 -23.84 20.63 20.10
CA ILE A 23 -25.17 21.23 20.18
C ILE A 23 -25.77 21.16 18.78
N PRO A 24 -26.66 20.19 18.49
CA PRO A 24 -27.31 20.13 17.19
C PRO A 24 -28.24 21.32 17.01
N GLY A 25 -28.23 21.92 15.82
CA GLY A 25 -29.22 22.93 15.45
C GLY A 25 -30.63 22.33 15.43
N THR A 26 -31.64 23.17 15.68
CA THR A 26 -33.06 22.79 15.56
C THR A 26 -33.43 22.43 14.13
N ASN A 27 -32.84 23.11 13.15
CA ASN A 27 -32.96 22.80 11.73
C ASN A 27 -31.80 21.89 11.29
N GLN A 28 -32.13 20.76 10.66
CA GLN A 28 -31.12 19.91 10.04
C GLN A 28 -30.47 20.65 8.87
N ALA A 29 -29.14 20.78 8.92
CA ALA A 29 -28.39 21.43 7.86
C ALA A 29 -28.56 20.63 6.55
N LYS A 30 -29.00 21.30 5.47
CA LYS A 30 -29.05 20.69 4.14
C LYS A 30 -27.62 20.33 3.71
N ILE A 31 -27.39 19.05 3.45
CA ILE A 31 -26.11 18.58 2.91
C ILE A 31 -26.13 18.77 1.40
N ALA A 32 -25.24 19.61 0.89
CA ALA A 32 -25.17 19.97 -0.53
C ALA A 32 -24.60 18.88 -1.46
N ILE A 33 -24.39 17.65 -0.98
CA ILE A 33 -23.93 16.51 -1.77
C ILE A 33 -25.02 15.44 -1.74
N GLY A 34 -25.34 14.86 -2.90
CA GLY A 34 -26.25 13.71 -2.97
C GLY A 34 -25.76 12.54 -2.11
N ARG A 35 -26.65 11.64 -1.70
CA ARG A 35 -26.25 10.41 -0.97
C ARG A 35 -25.45 9.45 -1.84
N ASP A 36 -25.65 9.50 -3.15
CA ASP A 36 -24.93 8.67 -4.13
C ASP A 36 -23.58 9.26 -4.54
N GLU A 37 -23.28 10.50 -4.14
CA GLU A 37 -22.00 11.15 -4.40
C GLU A 37 -20.93 10.73 -3.39
N VAL A 38 -19.67 10.70 -3.82
CA VAL A 38 -18.53 10.32 -2.96
C VAL A 38 -18.31 11.37 -1.86
N ASP A 39 -18.61 11.01 -0.62
CA ASP A 39 -18.48 11.88 0.54
C ASP A 39 -17.06 11.84 1.17
N HIS A 40 -16.11 12.48 0.49
CA HIS A 40 -14.71 12.56 0.96
C HIS A 40 -14.52 13.19 2.34
N LYS A 41 -15.49 13.98 2.83
CA LYS A 41 -15.41 14.69 4.13
C LYS A 41 -16.23 14.00 5.24
N GLY A 42 -16.97 12.94 4.91
CA GLY A 42 -17.92 12.30 5.82
C GLY A 42 -19.01 13.26 6.32
N ARG A 43 -19.53 14.15 5.47
CA ARG A 43 -20.66 15.03 5.79
C ARG A 43 -21.93 14.24 6.13
N TRP A 44 -22.29 13.26 5.31
CA TRP A 44 -23.43 12.37 5.57
C TRP A 44 -23.20 11.56 6.83
N PHE A 45 -21.99 11.01 7.02
CA PHE A 45 -21.66 10.29 8.24
C PHE A 45 -21.79 11.18 9.48
N ALA A 46 -21.30 12.43 9.44
CA ALA A 46 -21.44 13.36 10.57
C ALA A 46 -22.89 13.72 10.84
N HIS A 47 -23.67 13.96 9.78
CA HIS A 47 -25.09 14.24 9.91
C HIS A 47 -25.82 13.09 10.60
N ASP A 48 -25.64 11.86 10.11
CA ASP A 48 -26.30 10.69 10.67
C ASP A 48 -25.78 10.39 12.09
N TYR A 49 -24.48 10.58 12.34
CA TYR A 49 -23.89 10.49 13.67
C TYR A 49 -24.53 11.46 14.68
N ILE A 50 -24.83 12.70 14.28
CA ILE A 50 -25.41 13.72 15.15
C ILE A 50 -26.93 13.53 15.30
N HIS A 51 -27.64 13.38 14.18
CA HIS A 51 -29.10 13.48 14.13
C HIS A 51 -29.81 12.12 14.11
N ALA A 52 -29.30 11.14 13.36
CA ALA A 52 -29.96 9.84 13.22
C ALA A 52 -29.63 8.90 14.39
N HIS A 53 -28.35 8.84 14.76
CA HIS A 53 -27.81 7.89 15.72
C HIS A 53 -27.44 8.49 17.07
N GLY A 54 -27.18 9.79 17.15
CA GLY A 54 -26.62 10.52 18.29
C GLY A 54 -26.86 9.86 19.66
N LEU A 55 -28.03 10.11 20.25
CA LEU A 55 -28.38 9.60 21.59
C LEU A 55 -28.78 8.10 21.61
N LYS A 56 -28.80 7.43 20.46
CA LYS A 56 -29.20 6.02 20.31
C LYS A 56 -28.01 5.05 20.32
N GLN A 57 -26.78 5.55 20.18
CA GLN A 57 -25.58 4.72 20.13
C GLN A 57 -24.43 5.26 20.98
N CYS A 58 -23.44 4.42 21.27
CA CYS A 58 -22.20 4.88 21.89
C CYS A 58 -21.48 5.87 20.96
N LEU A 59 -21.25 7.09 21.44
CA LEU A 59 -20.60 8.15 20.66
C LEU A 59 -19.17 7.75 20.24
N ARG A 60 -18.40 7.11 21.14
CA ARG A 60 -17.05 6.59 20.84
C ARG A 60 -17.07 5.56 19.72
N TYR A 61 -18.05 4.66 19.73
CA TYR A 61 -18.21 3.64 18.70
C TYR A 61 -18.44 4.28 17.33
N GLY A 62 -19.35 5.26 17.23
CA GLY A 62 -19.60 5.97 15.97
C GLY A 62 -18.37 6.70 15.43
N LEU A 63 -17.60 7.37 16.29
CA LEU A 63 -16.36 8.05 15.90
C LEU A 63 -15.30 7.07 15.40
N THR A 64 -15.03 6.00 16.17
CA THR A 64 -13.99 5.02 15.84
C THR A 64 -14.35 4.17 14.63
N LEU A 65 -15.64 3.86 14.43
CA LEU A 65 -16.12 3.18 13.22
C LEU A 65 -15.78 3.98 11.96
N TYR A 66 -15.94 5.31 11.99
CA TYR A 66 -15.56 6.17 10.86
C TYR A 66 -14.05 6.17 10.58
N ILE A 67 -13.22 6.21 11.64
CA ILE A 67 -11.76 6.34 11.49
C ILE A 67 -11.12 5.00 11.12
N ASN A 68 -11.52 3.92 11.79
CA ASN A 68 -10.84 2.63 11.78
C ASN A 68 -11.57 1.57 10.94
N GLY A 69 -12.78 1.85 10.45
CA GLY A 69 -13.68 0.85 9.87
C GLY A 69 -14.27 -0.13 10.90
N THR A 70 -13.84 -0.04 12.16
CA THR A 70 -14.31 -0.85 13.28
C THR A 70 -14.60 0.06 14.48
N GLY A 71 -15.74 -0.14 15.14
CA GLY A 71 -16.14 0.71 16.26
C GLY A 71 -15.71 0.14 17.61
N THR A 72 -15.12 0.98 18.45
CA THR A 72 -14.77 0.70 19.84
C THR A 72 -15.75 1.40 20.78
N LYS A 73 -16.35 0.65 21.70
CA LYS A 73 -17.32 1.17 22.68
C LYS A 73 -16.60 1.77 23.89
N CYS A 74 -17.31 2.63 24.63
CA CYS A 74 -16.78 3.17 25.89
C CYS A 74 -16.49 2.08 26.93
N TRP A 75 -17.15 0.93 26.88
CA TRP A 75 -17.00 -0.16 27.84
C TRP A 75 -15.89 -1.17 27.49
N ASP A 76 -15.31 -1.07 26.28
CA ASP A 76 -14.30 -2.03 25.81
C ASP A 76 -12.95 -1.88 26.53
N GLY A 77 -12.77 -0.84 27.35
CA GLY A 77 -11.56 -0.61 28.12
C GLY A 77 -11.88 0.04 29.46
N THR A 78 -11.22 -0.41 30.52
CA THR A 78 -11.42 0.09 31.90
C THR A 78 -10.98 1.55 32.07
N THR A 79 -10.08 2.02 31.23
CA THR A 79 -9.58 3.41 31.21
C THR A 79 -10.44 4.35 30.36
N ASN A 80 -11.42 3.83 29.63
CA ASN A 80 -12.23 4.65 28.73
C ASN A 80 -13.28 5.46 29.48
N GLN A 81 -13.29 6.77 29.24
CA GLN A 81 -14.37 7.61 29.75
C GLN A 81 -15.66 7.36 28.99
N LEU A 82 -16.75 7.25 29.76
CA LEU A 82 -18.10 7.03 29.24
C LEU A 82 -18.66 8.29 28.57
N CYS A 83 -19.23 8.13 27.38
CA CYS A 83 -20.01 9.18 26.74
C CYS A 83 -21.38 9.36 27.41
N THR A 84 -22.10 10.44 27.09
CA THR A 84 -23.43 10.75 27.67
C THR A 84 -24.42 9.60 27.50
N VAL A 85 -24.43 8.93 26.35
CA VAL A 85 -25.32 7.80 26.07
C VAL A 85 -25.01 6.59 26.95
N CYS A 86 -23.72 6.23 27.07
CA CYS A 86 -23.30 5.12 27.90
C CYS A 86 -23.50 5.42 29.39
N LYS A 87 -23.30 6.67 29.82
CA LYS A 87 -23.59 7.08 31.21
C LYS A 87 -25.07 6.96 31.56
N ALA A 88 -25.96 7.37 30.65
CA ALA A 88 -27.39 7.29 30.87
C ALA A 88 -27.92 5.84 30.87
N ASN A 89 -27.27 4.94 30.14
CA ASN A 89 -27.69 3.54 30.01
C ASN A 89 -26.52 2.56 30.24
N PRO A 90 -26.08 2.37 31.50
CA PRO A 90 -24.94 1.50 31.80
C PRO A 90 -25.17 0.03 31.43
N ASN A 91 -26.41 -0.44 31.55
CA ASN A 91 -26.77 -1.84 31.36
C ASN A 91 -27.21 -2.18 29.93
N LYS A 92 -27.37 -1.17 29.05
CA LYS A 92 -27.83 -1.39 27.68
C LYS A 92 -26.60 -1.51 26.78
N ALA A 93 -26.29 -2.75 26.37
CA ALA A 93 -25.41 -2.94 25.22
C ALA A 93 -25.98 -2.09 24.07
N PRO A 94 -25.24 -1.10 23.52
CA PRO A 94 -25.77 -0.27 22.46
C PRO A 94 -26.22 -1.22 21.35
N SER A 95 -27.49 -1.14 20.96
CA SER A 95 -27.99 -1.91 19.82
C SER A 95 -27.06 -1.62 18.67
N MET A 96 -26.41 -2.65 18.15
CA MET A 96 -25.60 -2.51 16.96
C MET A 96 -26.56 -2.21 15.82
N PHE A 97 -26.84 -0.93 15.62
CA PHE A 97 -27.29 -0.47 14.32
C PHE A 97 -26.09 -0.71 13.42
N ILE A 98 -26.16 -1.80 12.64
CA ILE A 98 -25.33 -1.96 11.46
C ILE A 98 -25.74 -0.79 10.59
N LEU A 99 -24.95 0.27 10.66
CA LEU A 99 -24.99 1.31 9.64
C LEU A 99 -24.79 0.55 8.32
N ASP A 100 -25.76 0.65 7.41
CA ASP A 100 -25.59 0.29 6.00
C ASP A 100 -24.55 1.25 5.38
N LEU A 101 -23.31 1.19 5.86
CA LEU A 101 -22.14 1.84 5.29
C LEU A 101 -21.80 1.27 3.89
N HIS A 102 -22.53 0.23 3.45
CA HIS A 102 -22.31 -0.53 2.22
C HIS A 102 -23.30 -0.22 1.10
N LYS A 103 -23.67 1.05 0.93
CA LYS A 103 -23.99 1.59 -0.41
C LYS A 103 -23.15 2.83 -0.72
N SER A 104 -21.87 2.81 -0.32
CA SER A 104 -20.89 3.44 -1.22
C SER A 104 -20.89 2.60 -2.49
N PRO A 105 -21.13 3.14 -3.69
CA PRO A 105 -21.11 2.34 -4.91
C PRO A 105 -19.76 1.62 -4.96
N SER A 106 -19.81 0.29 -4.87
CA SER A 106 -18.65 -0.56 -5.09
C SER A 106 -17.99 -0.09 -6.36
N ARG A 107 -16.73 0.36 -6.23
CA ARG A 107 -15.82 0.56 -7.35
C ARG A 107 -15.87 -0.71 -8.18
N MET A 108 -16.60 -0.70 -9.29
CA MET A 108 -16.38 -1.65 -10.35
C MET A 108 -14.99 -1.35 -10.89
N VAL A 109 -14.04 -2.15 -10.44
CA VAL A 109 -12.73 -2.33 -11.06
C VAL A 109 -13.02 -3.03 -12.38
N GLY A 110 -13.07 -2.24 -13.45
CA GLY A 110 -13.32 -2.73 -14.80
C GLY A 110 -13.40 -1.56 -15.76
N GLY A 111 -12.26 -1.12 -16.27
CA GLY A 111 -12.18 -0.12 -17.32
C GLY A 111 -10.91 0.70 -17.21
N ASP A 112 -10.02 0.50 -18.18
CA ASP A 112 -8.89 1.36 -18.50
C ASP A 112 -9.38 2.80 -18.73
N GLY A 113 -9.43 3.56 -17.64
CA GLY A 113 -9.90 4.94 -17.59
C GLY A 113 -8.76 5.86 -17.22
N ILE A 114 -8.29 6.59 -18.23
CA ILE A 114 -7.40 7.75 -18.15
C ILE A 114 -7.72 8.60 -16.91
N LEU A 115 -6.67 8.96 -16.18
CA LEU A 115 -6.66 9.83 -15.00
C LEU A 115 -7.68 10.97 -15.11
N SER A 116 -8.85 10.79 -14.48
CA SER A 116 -9.83 11.86 -14.28
C SER A 116 -9.24 12.86 -13.26
N LEU A 117 -8.70 13.95 -13.81
CA LEU A 117 -8.34 15.16 -13.08
C LEU A 117 -9.56 15.65 -12.32
N SER A 118 -9.51 15.49 -11.00
CA SER A 118 -10.52 15.93 -10.05
C SER A 118 -10.86 17.40 -10.28
N THR A 119 -12.05 17.66 -10.81
CA THR A 119 -12.64 18.98 -11.01
C THR A 119 -12.84 19.64 -9.66
N LYS A 120 -11.85 20.46 -9.28
CA LYS A 120 -11.85 21.27 -8.08
C LYS A 120 -12.95 22.32 -8.25
N ARG A 121 -14.06 22.21 -7.50
CA ARG A 121 -15.08 23.28 -7.43
C ARG A 121 -14.37 24.59 -7.07
N GLN A 122 -14.49 25.59 -7.94
CA GLN A 122 -14.21 26.98 -7.60
C GLN A 122 -15.16 27.35 -6.46
N LEU A 123 -14.61 27.51 -5.26
CA LEU A 123 -15.29 28.18 -4.17
C LEU A 123 -15.01 29.67 -4.37
N ASP A 124 -16.07 30.47 -4.42
CA ASP A 124 -16.03 31.92 -4.56
C ASP A 124 -14.94 32.57 -3.69
N ASP A 125 -14.08 33.34 -4.36
CA ASP A 125 -12.90 34.06 -3.88
C ASP A 125 -13.25 35.31 -3.03
N THR A 126 -14.24 35.24 -2.12
CA THR A 126 -14.63 36.39 -1.29
C THR A 126 -14.17 36.33 0.17
N ALA A 127 -13.40 35.31 0.57
CA ALA A 127 -12.73 35.25 1.88
C ALA A 127 -11.20 35.40 1.72
N VAL A 128 -10.78 36.51 1.11
CA VAL A 128 -9.39 36.93 1.01
C VAL A 128 -9.06 37.73 2.29
N MET A 129 -7.89 37.44 2.91
CA MET A 129 -7.15 38.24 3.91
C MET A 129 -6.92 37.69 5.34
N ALA A 130 -7.11 36.41 5.61
CA ALA A 130 -6.41 35.81 6.76
C ALA A 130 -5.88 34.41 6.43
N GLU A 131 -4.78 34.37 5.68
CA GLU A 131 -3.99 33.15 5.53
C GLU A 131 -3.39 32.81 6.90
N SER A 132 -4.16 32.09 7.71
CA SER A 132 -3.72 31.69 9.04
C SER A 132 -2.43 30.89 8.93
N VAL A 133 -1.48 31.11 9.85
CA VAL A 133 -0.22 30.36 9.94
C VAL A 133 -0.45 28.83 9.88
N PHE A 134 -1.60 28.37 10.37
CA PHE A 134 -2.01 26.96 10.31
C PHE A 134 -2.36 26.47 8.90
N THR A 135 -2.93 27.31 8.03
CA THR A 135 -3.24 26.96 6.63
C THR A 135 -1.97 26.71 5.84
N SER A 136 -0.95 27.55 6.03
CA SER A 136 0.36 27.38 5.40
C SER A 136 1.06 26.08 5.84
N ALA A 137 1.12 25.81 7.15
CA ALA A 137 1.70 24.58 7.69
C ALA A 137 0.97 23.30 7.22
N ALA A 138 -0.37 23.34 7.15
CA ALA A 138 -1.18 22.24 6.64
C ALA A 138 -0.93 21.99 5.15
N ASN A 139 -0.86 23.06 4.35
CA ASN A 139 -0.54 22.98 2.92
C ASN A 139 0.87 22.43 2.70
N GLN A 140 1.86 22.85 3.50
CA GLN A 140 3.22 22.33 3.41
C GLN A 140 3.28 20.83 3.76
N SER A 141 2.59 20.40 4.81
CA SER A 141 2.49 18.99 5.19
C SER A 141 1.83 18.15 4.10
N LYS A 142 0.75 18.65 3.49
CA LYS A 142 0.07 18.01 2.35
C LYS A 142 1.00 17.90 1.14
N LYS A 143 1.73 18.97 0.78
CA LYS A 143 2.73 18.97 -0.29
C LYS A 143 3.81 17.92 -0.05
N ARG A 144 4.34 17.82 1.18
CA ARG A 144 5.34 16.79 1.54
C ARG A 144 4.79 15.37 1.40
N ARG A 145 3.54 15.12 1.81
CA ARG A 145 2.88 13.82 1.66
C ARG A 145 2.70 13.45 0.18
N ILE A 146 2.23 14.39 -0.64
CA ILE A 146 2.05 14.20 -2.08
C ILE A 146 3.41 13.89 -2.72
N LYS A 147 4.44 14.70 -2.47
CA LYS A 147 5.80 14.48 -2.99
C LYS A 147 6.36 13.10 -2.62
N ARG A 148 6.09 12.62 -1.40
CA ARG A 148 6.47 11.27 -0.96
C ARG A 148 5.70 10.18 -1.73
N GLN A 149 4.41 10.37 -1.95
CA GLN A 149 3.59 9.44 -2.73
C GLN A 149 4.01 9.41 -4.20
N GLU A 150 4.31 10.56 -4.80
CA GLU A 150 4.83 10.67 -6.17
C GLU A 150 6.18 9.95 -6.32
N GLY A 151 7.07 10.03 -5.32
CA GLY A 151 8.30 9.24 -5.29
C GLY A 151 8.02 7.75 -5.39
N VAL A 152 7.19 7.23 -4.48
CA VAL A 152 6.83 5.81 -4.45
C VAL A 152 6.16 5.37 -5.76
N MET A 153 5.28 6.18 -6.34
CA MET A 153 4.62 5.86 -7.60
C MET A 153 5.62 5.79 -8.76
N ARG A 154 6.59 6.70 -8.82
CA ARG A 154 7.66 6.66 -9.84
C ARG A 154 8.50 5.39 -9.72
N ASP A 155 8.86 4.99 -8.51
CA ASP A 155 9.62 3.75 -8.27
C ASP A 155 8.80 2.52 -8.72
N VAL A 156 7.51 2.48 -8.38
CA VAL A 156 6.58 1.43 -8.82
C VAL A 156 6.46 1.36 -10.34
N GLU A 157 6.30 2.50 -11.01
CA GLU A 157 6.24 2.56 -12.48
C GLU A 157 7.55 2.15 -13.14
N GLN A 158 8.70 2.50 -12.54
CA GLN A 158 10.01 2.07 -13.04
C GLN A 158 10.15 0.54 -12.93
N MET A 159 9.81 -0.04 -11.78
CA MET A 159 9.82 -1.49 -11.57
C MET A 159 8.86 -2.22 -12.51
N LYS A 160 7.64 -1.70 -12.68
CA LYS A 160 6.64 -2.29 -13.60
C LYS A 160 7.14 -2.28 -15.05
N ARG A 161 7.73 -1.18 -15.50
CA ARG A 161 8.35 -1.08 -16.83
C ARG A 161 9.49 -2.08 -17.00
N ALA A 162 10.38 -2.21 -16.02
CA ALA A 162 11.46 -3.19 -16.05
C ALA A 162 10.97 -4.64 -16.13
N LEU A 163 10.00 -5.01 -15.29
CA LEU A 163 9.39 -6.34 -15.29
C LEU A 163 8.74 -6.67 -16.64
N ASN A 164 7.96 -5.73 -17.18
CA ASN A 164 7.35 -5.88 -18.50
C ASN A 164 8.40 -5.95 -19.60
N LYS A 165 9.48 -5.16 -19.51
CA LYS A 165 10.58 -5.21 -20.48
C LYS A 165 11.18 -6.62 -20.56
N ILE A 166 11.41 -7.31 -19.45
CA ILE A 166 11.91 -8.71 -19.48
C ILE A 166 10.83 -9.66 -19.98
N LYS A 167 9.61 -9.55 -19.43
CA LYS A 167 8.45 -10.37 -19.81
C LYS A 167 8.24 -10.36 -21.33
N ASP A 168 8.42 -9.19 -21.94
CA ASP A 168 8.12 -8.99 -23.34
C ASP A 168 9.23 -9.42 -24.30
N ASN A 169 10.48 -9.44 -23.83
CA ASN A 169 11.64 -9.72 -24.69
C ASN A 169 12.12 -11.18 -24.71
N GLY A 170 11.62 -12.06 -23.82
CA GLY A 170 12.00 -13.47 -23.85
C GLY A 170 11.99 -14.16 -22.50
N CYS A 171 12.65 -15.31 -22.43
CA CYS A 171 12.94 -15.94 -21.14
C CYS A 171 13.97 -15.10 -20.35
N ALA A 172 13.59 -14.70 -19.13
CA ALA A 172 14.42 -13.94 -18.21
C ALA A 172 15.82 -14.53 -17.98
N MET A 173 15.91 -15.86 -17.90
CA MET A 173 17.17 -16.59 -17.73
C MET A 173 18.03 -16.53 -18.98
N CYS A 174 17.46 -16.77 -20.16
CA CYS A 174 18.15 -16.67 -21.45
C CYS A 174 18.71 -15.27 -21.70
N LEU A 175 17.90 -14.23 -21.42
CA LEU A 175 18.28 -12.83 -21.58
C LEU A 175 19.49 -12.49 -20.70
N SER A 176 19.43 -12.86 -19.41
CA SER A 176 20.51 -12.61 -18.46
C SER A 176 21.74 -13.50 -18.67
N TYR A 177 21.58 -14.72 -19.16
CA TYR A 177 22.71 -15.58 -19.52
C TYR A 177 23.38 -15.19 -20.86
N ARG A 178 22.71 -14.32 -21.66
CA ARG A 178 23.08 -13.94 -23.04
C ARG A 178 23.02 -15.09 -24.05
N SER A 179 22.05 -15.99 -23.87
CA SER A 179 21.74 -17.04 -24.83
C SER A 179 20.32 -16.86 -25.34
N PHE A 180 20.12 -16.05 -26.38
CA PHE A 180 18.80 -15.63 -26.85
C PHE A 180 18.07 -16.80 -27.55
N HIS A 181 17.03 -17.34 -26.90
CA HIS A 181 16.19 -18.43 -27.44
C HIS A 181 14.70 -18.05 -27.54
N GLY A 182 14.40 -16.74 -27.60
CA GLY A 182 13.01 -16.24 -27.63
C GLY A 182 12.24 -16.48 -26.33
N ARG A 183 10.91 -16.52 -26.41
CA ARG A 183 10.02 -16.80 -25.27
C ARG A 183 9.77 -18.31 -25.17
N HIS A 184 10.01 -18.88 -24.00
CA HIS A 184 9.68 -20.26 -23.67
C HIS A 184 9.45 -20.41 -22.16
N PRO A 185 8.74 -21.46 -21.71
CA PRO A 185 8.65 -21.81 -20.29
C PRO A 185 10.03 -22.06 -19.67
N LEU A 186 10.20 -21.72 -18.40
CA LEU A 186 11.47 -21.90 -17.70
C LEU A 186 11.88 -23.38 -17.60
N GLN A 187 10.93 -24.29 -17.46
CA GLN A 187 11.15 -25.74 -17.44
C GLN A 187 11.78 -26.31 -18.71
N SER A 188 11.69 -25.57 -19.82
CA SER A 188 12.26 -25.94 -21.13
C SER A 188 13.40 -25.00 -21.54
N CYS A 189 13.98 -24.27 -20.58
CA CYS A 189 15.03 -23.30 -20.85
C CYS A 189 16.37 -23.97 -21.14
N HIS A 190 16.90 -23.79 -22.35
CA HIS A 190 18.20 -24.34 -22.72
C HIS A 190 19.36 -23.79 -21.87
N SER A 191 19.26 -22.56 -21.35
CA SER A 191 20.29 -22.00 -20.48
C SER A 191 20.47 -22.81 -19.20
N LEU A 192 19.43 -23.48 -18.69
CA LEU A 192 19.55 -24.38 -17.54
C LEU A 192 20.53 -25.52 -17.83
N ASP A 193 20.44 -26.12 -19.01
CA ASP A 193 21.34 -27.19 -19.45
C ASP A 193 22.77 -26.66 -19.62
N MET A 194 22.93 -25.48 -20.22
CA MET A 194 24.25 -24.84 -20.36
C MET A 194 24.91 -24.55 -19.00
N MET A 195 24.10 -24.24 -17.99
CA MET A 195 24.54 -24.02 -16.61
C MET A 195 24.71 -25.33 -15.82
N GLN A 196 24.51 -26.49 -16.45
CA GLN A 196 24.53 -27.82 -15.81
C GLN A 196 23.58 -27.91 -14.60
N MET A 197 22.42 -27.25 -14.70
CA MET A 197 21.42 -27.18 -13.64
C MET A 197 20.08 -27.69 -14.16
N SER A 198 19.56 -28.76 -13.56
CA SER A 198 18.20 -29.22 -13.87
C SER A 198 17.14 -28.25 -13.33
N PHE A 199 15.96 -28.22 -13.96
CA PHE A 199 14.82 -27.45 -13.45
C PHE A 199 14.43 -27.83 -12.00
N LYS A 200 14.60 -29.10 -11.63
CA LYS A 200 14.38 -29.57 -10.25
C LYS A 200 15.36 -28.92 -9.27
N GLN A 201 16.66 -28.91 -9.57
CA GLN A 201 17.68 -28.25 -8.73
C GLN A 201 17.40 -26.75 -8.61
N TYR A 202 17.02 -26.09 -9.72
CA TYR A 202 16.63 -24.68 -9.71
C TYR A 202 15.43 -24.42 -8.77
N THR A 203 14.36 -25.21 -8.89
CA THR A 203 13.15 -25.03 -8.08
C THR A 203 13.39 -25.32 -6.59
N GLU A 204 14.22 -26.32 -6.27
CA GLU A 204 14.67 -26.60 -4.90
C GLU A 204 15.48 -25.45 -4.33
N TRP A 205 16.42 -24.90 -5.10
CA TRP A 205 17.20 -23.74 -4.70
C TRP A 205 16.30 -22.49 -4.50
N LYS A 206 15.40 -22.18 -5.44
CA LYS A 206 14.42 -21.08 -5.36
C LYS A 206 13.56 -21.18 -4.10
N ARG A 207 13.11 -22.39 -3.73
CA ARG A 207 12.31 -22.65 -2.51
C ARG A 207 13.07 -22.32 -1.21
N GLY A 208 14.40 -22.28 -1.26
CA GLY A 208 15.25 -21.84 -0.17
C GLY A 208 15.26 -20.33 0.06
N ILE A 209 14.81 -19.52 -0.91
CA ILE A 209 14.75 -18.06 -0.78
C ILE A 209 13.55 -17.68 0.09
N ARG A 210 13.79 -17.51 1.38
CA ARG A 210 12.76 -17.19 2.38
C ARG A 210 13.05 -15.84 3.02
N TYR A 211 12.21 -14.85 2.73
CA TYR A 211 12.31 -13.53 3.33
C TYR A 211 11.89 -13.56 4.80
N GLY A 212 12.73 -13.03 5.69
CA GLY A 212 12.45 -12.91 7.11
C GLY A 212 11.43 -11.81 7.45
N LYS A 213 11.13 -11.65 8.75
CA LYS A 213 10.16 -10.65 9.26
C LYS A 213 10.51 -9.19 8.92
N GLY A 214 11.76 -8.91 8.57
CA GLY A 214 12.22 -7.56 8.19
C GLY A 214 11.68 -7.09 6.83
N PHE A 215 11.27 -8.02 5.97
CA PHE A 215 10.74 -7.69 4.65
C PHE A 215 9.25 -7.39 4.71
N LYS A 216 8.85 -6.27 4.13
CA LYS A 216 7.43 -5.87 4.06
C LYS A 216 6.91 -6.08 2.65
N GLY A 217 6.07 -7.10 2.50
CA GLY A 217 5.29 -7.34 1.28
C GLY A 217 6.14 -7.73 0.08
N ILE A 218 6.79 -8.90 0.12
CA ILE A 218 7.38 -9.51 -1.08
C ILE A 218 6.61 -10.79 -1.40
N CYS A 219 6.19 -10.93 -2.65
CA CYS A 219 5.54 -12.15 -3.10
C CYS A 219 6.55 -13.31 -3.14
N TRP A 220 6.31 -14.38 -2.39
CA TRP A 220 7.20 -15.55 -2.33
C TRP A 220 7.22 -16.38 -3.62
N LYS A 221 6.27 -16.18 -4.55
CA LYS A 221 6.22 -16.91 -5.83
C LYS A 221 7.08 -16.25 -6.92
N CYS A 222 6.87 -14.95 -7.12
CA CYS A 222 7.53 -14.17 -8.16
C CYS A 222 8.67 -13.27 -7.65
N HIS A 223 8.82 -13.13 -6.32
CA HIS A 223 9.84 -12.29 -5.67
C HIS A 223 9.73 -10.79 -5.96
N VAL A 224 8.57 -10.35 -6.47
CA VAL A 224 8.22 -8.94 -6.70
C VAL A 224 7.67 -8.32 -5.41
N PRO A 225 8.09 -7.10 -5.03
CA PRO A 225 7.50 -6.38 -3.89
C PRO A 225 6.06 -5.92 -4.20
N THR A 226 5.19 -5.91 -3.20
CA THR A 226 3.79 -5.44 -3.34
C THR A 226 3.73 -3.92 -3.45
N CYS A 227 4.67 -3.22 -2.82
CA CYS A 227 4.71 -1.76 -2.75
C CYS A 227 3.39 -1.16 -2.26
N LYS A 228 2.80 -1.74 -1.19
CA LYS A 228 1.45 -1.42 -0.69
C LYS A 228 0.36 -1.67 -1.73
N ASP A 229 0.44 -2.83 -2.37
CA ASP A 229 -0.50 -3.33 -3.37
C ASP A 229 -0.56 -2.50 -4.67
N LEU A 230 0.44 -1.63 -4.88
CA LEU A 230 0.56 -0.80 -6.08
C LEU A 230 1.27 -1.52 -7.24
N LEU A 231 2.22 -2.41 -6.92
CA LEU A 231 2.97 -3.15 -7.94
C LEU A 231 2.43 -4.57 -8.09
N HIS A 232 2.31 -5.31 -6.99
CA HIS A 232 1.77 -6.66 -6.96
C HIS A 232 0.56 -6.69 -6.02
N PRO A 233 -0.55 -7.36 -6.37
CA PRO A 233 -1.74 -7.44 -5.52
C PRO A 233 -1.44 -8.09 -4.16
N PRO A 234 -2.37 -7.98 -3.19
CA PRO A 234 -2.24 -8.63 -1.89
C PRO A 234 -1.87 -10.12 -2.02
N LEU A 235 -1.04 -10.60 -1.10
CA LEU A 235 -0.48 -11.95 -1.13
C LEU A 235 -1.50 -12.99 -0.65
N GLU A 236 -2.54 -13.22 -1.47
CA GLU A 236 -3.56 -14.22 -1.20
C GLU A 236 -3.18 -15.60 -1.75
N LYS A 237 -3.61 -16.66 -1.05
CA LYS A 237 -3.36 -18.04 -1.47
C LYS A 237 -4.12 -18.34 -2.76
N GLY A 238 -3.43 -18.86 -3.77
CA GLY A 238 -4.03 -19.24 -5.06
C GLY A 238 -3.97 -18.16 -6.14
N MET A 239 -3.54 -16.93 -5.82
CA MET A 239 -3.35 -15.89 -6.83
C MET A 239 -2.27 -16.26 -7.83
N LYS A 240 -2.55 -15.96 -9.11
CA LYS A 240 -1.58 -16.01 -10.21
C LYS A 240 -0.71 -14.76 -10.17
N CYS A 241 0.60 -14.94 -10.34
CA CYS A 241 1.55 -13.83 -10.39
C CYS A 241 1.78 -13.43 -11.84
N GLU A 242 1.60 -12.15 -12.15
CA GLU A 242 1.79 -11.64 -13.53
C GLU A 242 3.24 -11.79 -14.03
N TRP A 243 4.20 -11.70 -13.11
CA TRP A 243 5.63 -11.75 -13.36
C TRP A 243 6.29 -12.98 -12.71
N GLU A 244 5.55 -14.10 -12.68
CA GLU A 244 6.14 -15.38 -12.31
C GLU A 244 7.35 -15.68 -13.20
N ASP A 245 8.43 -16.19 -12.57
CA ASP A 245 9.67 -16.56 -13.26
C ASP A 245 10.37 -15.44 -14.04
N ILE A 246 10.28 -14.20 -13.54
CA ILE A 246 11.08 -13.08 -14.04
C ILE A 246 12.28 -12.79 -13.14
N VAL A 247 12.03 -12.39 -11.89
CA VAL A 247 13.08 -11.87 -10.98
C VAL A 247 14.16 -12.92 -10.71
N ILE A 248 13.78 -14.09 -10.18
CA ILE A 248 14.77 -15.11 -9.78
C ILE A 248 15.52 -15.74 -10.96
N PRO A 249 14.86 -16.08 -12.09
CA PRO A 249 15.58 -16.53 -13.27
C PRO A 249 16.60 -15.52 -13.79
N THR A 250 16.27 -14.22 -13.74
CA THR A 250 17.22 -13.14 -14.09
C THR A 250 18.45 -13.17 -13.17
N VAL A 251 18.23 -13.30 -11.87
CA VAL A 251 19.31 -13.37 -10.87
C VAL A 251 20.23 -14.57 -11.11
N VAL A 252 19.67 -15.75 -11.40
CA VAL A 252 20.45 -16.96 -11.69
C VAL A 252 21.23 -16.85 -12.99
N GLY A 253 20.63 -16.28 -14.05
CA GLY A 253 21.35 -16.04 -15.30
C GLY A 253 22.50 -15.05 -15.14
N ILE A 254 22.32 -13.97 -14.37
CA ILE A 254 23.40 -13.03 -13.99
C ILE A 254 24.52 -13.76 -13.26
N PHE A 255 24.20 -14.62 -12.29
CA PHE A 255 25.21 -15.35 -11.52
C PHE A 255 26.06 -16.30 -12.38
N ASN A 256 25.45 -16.96 -13.35
CA ASN A 256 26.14 -17.92 -14.20
C ASN A 256 26.86 -17.27 -15.41
N ASN A 257 26.49 -16.04 -15.76
CA ASN A 257 27.27 -15.24 -16.71
C ASN A 257 28.45 -14.57 -15.97
N GLN A 258 29.68 -15.00 -16.23
CA GLN A 258 30.87 -14.55 -15.49
C GLN A 258 31.08 -13.02 -15.55
N GLU A 259 30.89 -12.41 -16.73
CA GLU A 259 31.05 -10.96 -16.93
C GLU A 259 30.02 -10.17 -16.11
N LEU A 260 28.74 -10.58 -16.21
CA LEU A 260 27.65 -9.94 -15.47
C LEU A 260 27.79 -10.13 -13.96
N ARG A 261 28.16 -11.35 -13.51
CA ARG A 261 28.38 -11.64 -12.09
C ARG A 261 29.46 -10.72 -11.51
N ILE A 262 30.61 -10.59 -12.19
CA ILE A 262 31.70 -9.73 -11.71
C ILE A 262 31.25 -8.27 -11.65
N SER A 263 30.53 -7.80 -12.68
CA SER A 263 30.02 -6.43 -12.72
C SER A 263 29.00 -6.15 -11.60
N ALA A 264 28.08 -7.09 -11.36
CA ALA A 264 27.10 -7.03 -10.27
C ALA A 264 27.79 -7.03 -8.89
N GLN A 265 28.73 -7.95 -8.67
CA GLN A 265 29.51 -8.05 -7.44
C GLN A 265 30.21 -6.74 -7.10
N ARG A 266 30.80 -6.09 -8.10
CA ARG A 266 31.41 -4.76 -7.95
C ARG A 266 30.36 -3.70 -7.61
N ARG A 267 29.23 -3.66 -8.31
CA ARG A 267 28.15 -2.68 -8.09
C ARG A 267 27.58 -2.75 -6.67
N PHE A 268 27.39 -3.96 -6.16
CA PHE A 268 26.76 -4.21 -4.86
C PHE A 268 27.77 -4.43 -3.73
N SER A 269 29.08 -4.34 -4.00
CA SER A 269 30.16 -4.55 -3.03
C SER A 269 30.06 -5.89 -2.29
N VAL A 270 29.81 -6.96 -3.04
CA VAL A 270 29.60 -8.31 -2.54
C VAL A 270 30.36 -9.32 -3.38
N ARG A 271 30.60 -10.51 -2.81
CA ARG A 271 31.23 -11.63 -3.51
C ARG A 271 30.38 -12.87 -3.30
N TRP A 272 30.08 -13.54 -4.41
CA TRP A 272 29.33 -14.79 -4.51
C TRP A 272 30.15 -15.75 -5.37
N VAL A 273 30.70 -16.76 -4.74
CA VAL A 273 31.39 -17.88 -5.39
C VAL A 273 30.39 -19.00 -5.68
N THR A 274 29.40 -19.17 -4.80
CA THR A 274 28.40 -20.23 -4.89
C THR A 274 26.98 -19.66 -4.97
N LEU A 275 26.04 -20.49 -5.48
CA LEU A 275 24.61 -20.17 -5.46
C LEU A 275 24.05 -20.04 -4.04
N GLU A 276 24.69 -20.68 -3.05
CA GLU A 276 24.29 -20.61 -1.66
C GLU A 276 24.64 -19.26 -1.03
N GLU A 277 25.82 -18.73 -1.35
CA GLU A 277 26.23 -17.37 -0.96
C GLU A 277 25.32 -16.33 -1.62
N LEU A 278 24.98 -16.50 -2.90
CA LEU A 278 24.01 -15.65 -3.58
C LEU A 278 22.64 -15.70 -2.86
N ARG A 279 22.13 -16.90 -2.59
CA ARG A 279 20.85 -17.09 -1.89
C ARG A 279 20.86 -16.40 -0.53
N SER A 280 21.92 -16.57 0.24
CA SER A 280 22.10 -15.95 1.56
C SER A 280 22.05 -14.43 1.45
N TRP A 281 22.69 -13.85 0.44
CA TRP A 281 22.62 -12.41 0.18
C TRP A 281 21.22 -11.93 -0.20
N LEU A 282 20.49 -12.67 -1.05
CA LEU A 282 19.13 -12.27 -1.49
C LEU A 282 18.12 -12.12 -0.35
N VAL A 283 18.34 -12.79 0.78
CA VAL A 283 17.47 -12.76 1.97
C VAL A 283 17.99 -11.83 3.07
N VAL A 284 19.10 -11.13 2.87
CA VAL A 284 19.54 -10.06 3.78
C VAL A 284 18.59 -8.88 3.69
N THR A 285 18.23 -8.31 4.85
CA THR A 285 17.35 -7.13 4.88
C THR A 285 18.02 -5.99 4.13
N PRO A 286 17.37 -5.42 3.10
CA PRO A 286 17.98 -4.40 2.27
C PRO A 286 18.14 -3.09 3.04
N ILE A 287 19.03 -2.23 2.55
CA ILE A 287 19.26 -0.88 3.09
C ILE A 287 17.96 -0.06 2.93
N GLU A 288 17.75 0.94 3.80
CA GLU A 288 16.59 1.83 3.73
C GLU A 288 16.40 2.41 2.31
N GLY A 289 15.18 2.30 1.79
CA GLY A 289 14.82 2.73 0.43
C GLY A 289 14.77 1.60 -0.60
N HIS A 290 15.40 0.45 -0.33
CA HIS A 290 15.39 -0.70 -1.21
C HIS A 290 14.33 -1.73 -0.83
N HIS A 291 13.76 -2.42 -1.82
CA HIS A 291 12.69 -3.39 -1.60
C HIS A 291 13.21 -4.81 -1.33
N SER A 292 14.12 -5.30 -2.15
CA SER A 292 14.81 -6.57 -2.00
C SER A 292 16.05 -6.61 -2.88
N HIS A 293 17.09 -7.31 -2.43
CA HIS A 293 18.30 -7.49 -3.21
C HIS A 293 18.05 -8.18 -4.57
N ALA A 294 17.06 -9.07 -4.64
CA ALA A 294 16.65 -9.72 -5.89
C ALA A 294 16.09 -8.70 -6.90
N MET A 295 15.23 -7.80 -6.45
CA MET A 295 14.65 -6.76 -7.29
C MET A 295 15.70 -5.73 -7.68
N ASP A 296 16.55 -5.30 -6.74
CA ASP A 296 17.64 -4.34 -7.01
C ASP A 296 18.61 -4.87 -8.07
N LEU A 297 19.00 -6.14 -7.98
CA LEU A 297 19.89 -6.79 -8.95
C LEU A 297 19.24 -6.86 -10.34
N MET A 298 17.95 -7.18 -10.41
CA MET A 298 17.20 -7.17 -11.66
C MET A 298 17.10 -5.75 -12.25
N MET A 299 16.79 -4.74 -11.44
CA MET A 299 16.71 -3.34 -11.89
C MET A 299 18.06 -2.86 -12.44
N TRP A 300 19.16 -3.15 -11.74
CA TRP A 300 20.51 -2.85 -12.22
C TRP A 300 20.81 -3.51 -13.57
N PHE A 301 20.41 -4.77 -13.76
CA PHE A 301 20.62 -5.48 -15.02
C PHE A 301 19.93 -4.79 -16.20
N ILE A 302 18.70 -4.31 -16.01
CA ILE A 302 17.94 -3.55 -17.02
C ILE A 302 18.63 -2.22 -17.36
N GLU A 303 19.19 -1.55 -16.34
CA GLU A 303 19.84 -0.25 -16.51
C GLU A 303 21.16 -0.36 -17.29
N VAL A 304 21.97 -1.39 -17.01
CA VAL A 304 23.29 -1.55 -17.62
C VAL A 304 23.23 -2.25 -18.97
N PHE A 305 22.20 -3.07 -19.22
CA PHE A 305 22.06 -3.82 -20.47
C PHE A 305 20.82 -3.39 -21.24
N PRO A 306 20.90 -2.27 -22.00
CA PRO A 306 19.89 -1.94 -22.98
C PRO A 306 19.99 -2.92 -24.15
N TRP A 307 19.13 -3.93 -24.14
CA TRP A 307 18.71 -4.67 -25.33
C TRP A 307 17.80 -3.81 -26.20
#